data_AF-A0A0W0HVP4-F1
#
_entry.id   AF-A0A0W0HVP4-F1
#
_cell.length_a   1.000
_cell.length_b   1.000
_cell.length_c   1.000
_cell.angle_alpha   90.00
_cell.angle_beta   90.00
_cell.angle_gamma   90.00
#
_symmetry.space_group_name_H-M   'P 1'
#
loop_
_entity.id
_entity.type
_entity.pdbx_description
1 polymer ?
#
loop_
_entity_poly.entity_id
_entity_poly.type
_entity_poly.pdbx_seq_one_letter_code
_entity_poly.pdbx_strand_id
1 'polypeptide(L)'
;MDKTITLDQLAATDLGSINEIWLGGTHTQLCLWRGEQVFTHEMMSEGTHDQNVQRLCLQLVNADDQAAVARVEAMVRERLKKTGKEGVFYPAEQADTHL
;
A
#
# COMPACT_ATOMS: atom_id res chain seq x y z
N MET A 1 -7.54 7.94 -10.48
CA MET A 1 -6.17 8.41 -10.77
C MET A 1 -5.26 7.82 -9.72
N ASP A 2 -4.34 6.97 -10.15
CA ASP A 2 -3.23 6.50 -9.33
C ASP A 2 -2.28 7.67 -9.03
N LYS A 3 -1.96 7.86 -7.75
CA LYS A 3 -0.99 8.89 -7.34
C LYS A 3 0.36 8.24 -7.24
N THR A 4 1.33 8.68 -8.03
CA THR A 4 2.71 8.19 -7.94
C THR A 4 3.58 9.17 -7.18
N ILE A 5 4.28 8.72 -6.15
CA ILE A 5 5.16 9.53 -5.30
C ILE A 5 6.49 8.82 -5.07
N THR A 6 7.53 9.56 -4.68
CA THR A 6 8.80 8.99 -4.21
C THR A 6 8.82 8.81 -2.70
N LEU A 7 9.83 8.09 -2.17
CA LEU A 7 9.98 7.90 -0.72
C LEU A 7 10.13 9.22 0.06
N ASP A 8 10.78 10.22 -0.52
CA ASP A 8 10.87 11.57 0.05
C ASP A 8 9.48 12.20 0.20
N GLN A 9 8.67 12.10 -0.85
CA GLN A 9 7.31 12.63 -0.88
C GLN A 9 6.35 11.86 0.04
N LEU A 10 6.66 10.63 0.45
CA LEU A 10 5.86 9.87 1.42
C LEU A 10 5.77 10.57 2.78
N ALA A 11 6.85 11.25 3.19
CA ALA A 11 6.89 12.00 4.44
C ALA A 11 5.98 13.24 4.42
N ALA A 12 5.76 13.82 3.24
CA ALA A 12 4.88 14.97 3.03
C ALA A 12 3.46 14.57 2.60
N THR A 13 3.28 13.36 2.05
CA THR A 13 2.00 12.89 1.53
C THR A 13 1.07 12.48 2.66
N ASP A 14 -0.17 12.95 2.58
CA ASP A 14 -1.25 12.47 3.43
C ASP A 14 -1.70 11.06 3.00
N LEU A 15 -1.69 10.12 3.95
CA LEU A 15 -2.15 8.74 3.76
C LEU A 15 -3.60 8.53 4.25
N GLY A 16 -4.26 9.58 4.73
CA GLY A 16 -5.60 9.52 5.32
C GLY A 16 -6.67 9.09 4.32
N SER A 17 -6.53 9.45 3.04
CA SER A 17 -7.45 9.02 1.98
C SER A 17 -6.98 7.76 1.25
N ILE A 18 -5.75 7.30 1.47
CA ILE A 18 -5.16 6.18 0.73
C ILE A 18 -5.65 4.84 1.29
N ASN A 19 -6.05 3.95 0.40
CA ASN A 19 -6.55 2.62 0.74
C ASN A 19 -5.62 1.50 0.25
N GLU A 20 -4.78 1.77 -0.75
CA GLU A 20 -3.78 0.81 -1.23
C GLU A 20 -2.45 1.51 -1.48
N ILE A 21 -1.35 0.87 -1.08
CA ILE A 21 0.01 1.32 -1.33
C ILE A 21 0.75 0.23 -2.10
N TRP A 22 1.24 0.61 -3.27
CA TRP A 22 1.97 -0.25 -4.19
C TRP A 22 3.38 0.31 -4.37
N LEU A 23 4.38 -0.53 -4.49
CA LEU A 23 5.73 -0.16 -4.88
C LEU A 23 5.87 -0.33 -6.38
N GLY A 24 6.06 0.77 -7.10
CA GLY A 24 6.34 0.78 -8.52
C GLY A 24 7.84 0.80 -8.77
N GLY A 25 8.37 -0.31 -9.27
CA GLY A 25 9.68 -0.36 -9.91
C GLY A 25 9.56 -0.11 -11.42
N THR A 26 10.70 -0.04 -12.11
CA THR A 26 10.76 0.19 -13.55
C THR A 26 9.96 -0.85 -14.34
N HIS A 27 9.97 -2.12 -13.93
CA HIS A 27 9.32 -3.23 -14.64
C HIS A 27 8.35 -4.07 -13.78
N THR A 28 8.21 -3.79 -12.48
CA THR A 28 7.37 -4.59 -11.56
C THR A 28 6.63 -3.70 -10.58
N GLN A 29 5.38 -4.05 -10.29
CA GLN A 29 4.58 -3.42 -9.24
C GLN A 29 4.31 -4.44 -8.14
N LEU A 30 4.72 -4.11 -6.92
CA LEU A 30 4.52 -4.95 -5.73
C LEU A 30 3.47 -4.30 -4.84
N CYS A 31 2.42 -5.02 -4.47
CA CYS A 31 1.51 -4.54 -3.43
C CYS A 31 2.27 -4.55 -2.11
N LEU A 32 2.35 -3.41 -1.41
CA LEU A 32 3.03 -3.29 -0.12
C LEU A 32 2.05 -3.28 1.03
N TRP A 33 0.90 -2.62 0.85
CA TRP A 33 -0.09 -2.50 1.90
C TRP A 33 -1.48 -2.28 1.31
N ARG A 34 -2.46 -2.91 1.93
CA ARG A 34 -3.88 -2.68 1.67
C ARG A 34 -4.57 -2.36 2.98
N GLY A 35 -5.16 -1.18 3.04
CA GLY A 35 -6.02 -0.78 4.15
C GLY A 35 -7.22 -1.70 4.25
N GLU A 36 -7.65 -1.96 5.48
CA GLU A 36 -8.91 -2.65 5.71
C GLU A 36 -10.03 -1.73 5.21
N GLN A 37 -10.51 -1.99 3.99
CA GLN A 37 -11.72 -1.33 3.52
C GLN A 37 -12.89 -1.92 4.30
N VAL A 38 -13.56 -1.07 5.07
CA VAL A 38 -14.88 -1.38 5.61
C VAL A 38 -15.82 -1.48 4.41
N PHE A 39 -15.95 -2.68 3.85
CA PHE A 39 -17.04 -3.01 2.94
C PHE A 39 -18.32 -2.90 3.75
N THR A 40 -18.92 -1.71 3.78
CA THR A 40 -20.29 -1.59 4.24
C THR A 40 -21.15 -2.39 3.27
N HIS A 41 -21.93 -3.31 3.83
CA HIS A 41 -22.76 -4.29 3.11
C HIS A 41 -23.73 -3.69 2.06
N GLU A 42 -23.86 -2.35 1.99
CA GLU A 42 -24.64 -1.61 1.00
C GLU A 42 -23.95 -1.50 -0.38
N MET A 43 -22.70 -1.97 -0.50
CA MET A 43 -21.88 -1.88 -1.72
C MET A 43 -21.86 -3.20 -2.54
N MET A 44 -22.96 -3.95 -2.55
CA MET A 44 -23.14 -5.17 -3.35
C MET A 44 -24.04 -5.00 -4.59
N SER A 45 -24.49 -3.77 -4.90
CA SER A 45 -25.24 -3.50 -6.13
C SER A 45 -24.32 -2.97 -7.23
N GLU A 46 -24.21 -3.79 -8.27
CA GLU A 46 -23.67 -3.57 -9.61
C GLU A 46 -23.20 -2.14 -9.96
N GLY A 47 -21.87 -1.95 -10.06
CA GLY A 47 -21.30 -0.94 -10.98
C GLY A 47 -20.37 0.14 -10.41
N THR A 48 -20.25 0.32 -9.08
CA THR A 48 -19.45 1.41 -8.48
C THR A 48 -18.30 0.96 -7.58
N HIS A 49 -17.84 -0.28 -7.73
CA HIS A 49 -16.74 -0.86 -6.94
C HIS A 49 -15.38 -0.14 -7.15
N ASP A 50 -15.15 0.48 -8.31
CA ASP A 50 -13.83 0.99 -8.70
C ASP A 50 -13.60 2.48 -8.34
N GLN A 51 -14.65 3.23 -7.98
CA GLN A 51 -14.56 4.70 -7.95
C GLN A 51 -13.88 5.30 -6.71
N ASN A 52 -13.71 4.54 -5.62
CA ASN A 52 -13.15 5.06 -4.36
C ASN A 52 -11.83 4.39 -3.92
N VAL A 53 -11.21 3.58 -4.78
CA VAL A 53 -9.91 2.99 -4.48
C VAL A 53 -8.81 4.02 -4.76
N GLN A 54 -8.46 4.79 -3.73
CA GLN A 54 -7.31 5.69 -3.74
C GLN A 54 -6.01 4.87 -3.63
N ARG A 55 -5.42 4.55 -4.79
CA ARG A 55 -4.15 3.83 -4.90
C ARG A 55 -2.97 4.80 -4.93
N LEU A 56 -1.99 4.55 -4.07
CA LEU A 56 -0.71 5.23 -4.03
C LEU A 56 0.40 4.31 -4.56
N CYS A 57 1.11 4.75 -5.58
CA CYS A 57 2.30 4.09 -6.11
C CYS A 57 3.55 4.79 -5.57
N LEU A 58 4.34 4.10 -4.76
CA LEU A 58 5.66 4.52 -4.29
C LEU A 58 6.71 4.08 -5.29
N GLN A 59 7.39 5.04 -5.92
CA GLN A 59 8.53 4.74 -6.77
C GLN A 59 9.70 4.25 -5.92
N LEU A 60 10.10 3.01 -6.16
CA LEU A 60 11.29 2.41 -5.57
C LEU A 60 12.28 2.11 -6.71
N VAL A 61 13.54 2.50 -6.51
CA VAL A 61 14.61 2.32 -7.51
C VAL A 61 14.69 0.86 -7.96
N ASN A 62 14.56 -0.08 -7.02
CA ASN A 62 14.47 -1.51 -7.29
C ASN A 62 13.40 -2.14 -6.38
N ALA A 63 12.26 -2.52 -6.97
CA ALA A 63 11.21 -3.25 -6.24
C ALA A 63 11.56 -4.72 -5.95
N ASP A 64 12.66 -5.22 -6.54
CA ASP A 64 13.23 -6.54 -6.28
C ASP A 64 14.17 -6.56 -5.06
N ASP A 65 14.65 -5.38 -4.62
CA ASP A 65 15.55 -5.26 -3.48
C ASP A 65 14.76 -5.39 -2.17
N GLN A 66 14.75 -6.60 -1.59
CA GLN A 66 13.99 -6.90 -0.37
C GLN A 66 14.39 -5.99 0.81
N ALA A 67 15.65 -5.58 0.91
CA ALA A 67 16.10 -4.68 1.97
C ALA A 67 15.49 -3.27 1.81
N ALA A 68 15.45 -2.75 0.58
CA ALA A 68 14.80 -1.49 0.26
C ALA A 68 13.28 -1.59 0.49
N VAL A 69 12.65 -2.68 0.07
CA VAL A 69 11.22 -2.95 0.30
C VAL A 69 10.92 -2.95 1.81
N ALA A 70 11.68 -3.70 2.61
CA ALA A 70 11.48 -3.77 4.07
C ALA A 70 11.67 -2.40 4.76
N ARG A 71 12.65 -1.60 4.32
CA ARG A 71 12.84 -0.23 4.83
C ARG A 71 11.65 0.67 4.52
N VAL A 72 11.14 0.60 3.30
CA VAL A 72 9.94 1.35 2.90
C VAL A 72 8.71 0.87 3.66
N GLU A 73 8.56 -0.44 3.83
CA GLU A 73 7.49 -1.03 4.63
C GLU A 73 7.47 -0.47 6.05
N ALA A 74 8.61 -0.50 6.74
CA ALA A 74 8.74 0.02 8.10
C ALA A 74 8.33 1.50 8.17
N MET A 75 8.77 2.32 7.21
CA MET A 75 8.39 3.73 7.14
C MET A 75 6.88 3.92 6.91
N VAL A 76 6.30 3.17 5.96
CA VAL A 76 4.86 3.22 5.66
C VAL A 76 4.05 2.77 6.87
N ARG A 77 4.46 1.69 7.56
CA ARG A 77 3.85 1.17 8.78
C ARG A 77 3.84 2.19 9.91
N GLU A 78 4.95 2.87 10.16
CA GLU A 78 5.00 3.94 11.17
C GLU A 78 4.08 5.10 10.82
N ARG A 79 4.00 5.47 9.54
CA ARG A 79 3.14 6.57 9.06
C ARG A 79 1.67 6.22 9.20
N LEU A 80 1.26 5.04 8.75
CA LEU A 80 -0.11 4.55 8.88
C LEU A 80 -0.52 4.44 10.35
N LYS A 81 0.38 3.95 11.22
CA LYS A 81 0.14 3.90 12.68
C LYS A 81 -0.09 5.29 13.27
N LYS A 82 0.66 6.31 12.83
CA LYS A 82 0.44 7.71 13.24
C LYS A 82 -0.89 8.27 12.76
N THR A 83 -1.38 7.80 11.60
CA THR A 83 -2.69 8.17 11.04
C THR A 83 -3.83 7.31 11.62
N GLY A 84 -3.53 6.27 12.41
CA GLY A 84 -4.54 5.34 12.93
C GLY A 84 -5.17 4.43 11.87
N LYS A 85 -4.46 4.18 10.77
CA LYS A 85 -4.92 3.31 9.67
C LYS A 85 -4.53 1.87 9.94
N GLU A 86 -5.52 0.98 9.87
CA GLU A 86 -5.34 -0.46 9.95
C GLU A 86 -5.35 -1.09 8.55
N GLY A 87 -4.64 -2.21 8.39
CA GLY A 87 -4.56 -2.92 7.13
C GLY A 87 -3.49 -4.01 7.11
N VAL A 88 -3.39 -4.68 5.97
CA VAL A 88 -2.52 -5.83 5.74
C VAL A 88 -1.33 -5.42 4.87
N PHE A 89 -0.12 -5.76 5.31
CA PHE A 89 1.11 -5.58 4.55
C PHE A 89 1.40 -6.78 3.65
N TYR A 90 2.00 -6.53 2.49
CA TYR A 90 2.31 -7.51 1.46
C TYR A 90 3.79 -7.46 1.02
N PRO A 91 4.43 -8.62 0.73
CA PRO A 91 3.91 -9.96 0.99
C PRO A 91 3.72 -10.10 2.51
N ALA A 92 2.50 -10.46 2.95
CA ALA A 92 2.29 -10.85 4.33
C ALA A 92 3.27 -11.98 4.49
N GLU A 93 4.30 -11.80 5.33
CA GLU A 93 5.40 -12.75 5.53
C GLU A 93 4.86 -14.11 5.17
N GLN A 94 5.36 -14.73 4.08
CA GLN A 94 4.98 -16.09 3.74
C GLN A 94 5.18 -16.86 5.02
N ALA A 95 4.08 -17.08 5.74
CA ALA A 95 4.13 -17.55 7.11
C ALA A 95 4.93 -18.82 7.02
N ASP A 96 6.10 -18.79 7.64
CA ASP A 96 7.13 -19.82 7.66
C ASP A 96 6.45 -21.20 7.52
N THR A 97 6.32 -21.65 6.27
CA THR A 97 5.85 -22.99 5.91
C THR A 97 7.00 -23.69 5.21
N HIS A 98 8.20 -23.53 5.77
CA HIS A 98 9.15 -24.62 5.77
C HIS A 98 8.61 -25.69 6.72
N LEU A 99 7.75 -26.54 6.18
CA LEU A 99 7.48 -27.88 6.69
C LEU A 99 8.72 -28.77 6.48
#